data_AF-A0A9E3U906-F1
#
_entry.id   AF-A0A9E3U906-F1
#
_cell.length_a   1.000
_cell.length_b   1.000
_cell.length_c   1.000
_cell.angle_alpha   90.00
_cell.angle_beta   90.00
_cell.angle_gamma   90.00
#
_symmetry.space_group_name_H-M   'P 1'
#
loop_
_entity.id
_entity.type
_entity.pdbx_description
1 polymer ?
#
loop_
_entity_poly.entity_id
_entity_poly.type
_entity_poly.pdbx_seq_one_letter_code
_entity_poly.pdbx_strand_id
1 'polypeptide(L)'
;MPTTPKNDRKNAVTRFCLAMEQHRRTTAGRVRSAKEMLDTFFPRTAEGATDKLFVHIPQEIRGPVISGWGIRGQKSALRDDDDKVRRVVEDALASSDIDENAFEEGLTSEILIDWIPLPEWWTFWRTGRLTGVAIQTALQTARDLALFDDKWFLENVEGRGGKLKGTDTLCDTLSKDQIVSWLRNMHQSGDGTPSGVVGAIGWEVILAKTAQDALLFSLDAFAKKVGLAAPPKPAAVEGLDFPSDMEPPSYDSSVSAASTSAALSEARAQMQSSIDEEKPRR
;
A
#
# COMPACT_ATOMS: atom_id res chain seq x y z
N MET A 1 0.81 0.26 -30.39
CA MET A 1 1.14 0.70 -29.02
C MET A 1 0.70 -0.39 -28.07
N PRO A 2 1.56 -0.89 -27.17
CA PRO A 2 1.10 -1.80 -26.13
C PRO A 2 0.11 -1.04 -25.25
N THR A 3 -1.17 -1.40 -25.34
CA THR A 3 -2.22 -0.87 -24.45
C THR A 3 -1.80 -1.17 -23.02
N THR A 4 -1.60 -0.13 -22.20
CA THR A 4 -1.44 -0.29 -20.76
C THR A 4 -2.62 -1.15 -20.27
N PRO A 5 -2.35 -2.31 -19.64
CA PRO A 5 -3.41 -3.24 -19.29
C PRO A 5 -4.33 -2.58 -18.27
N LYS A 6 -5.62 -2.53 -18.63
CA LYS A 6 -6.69 -2.09 -17.73
C LYS A 6 -6.68 -2.92 -16.44
N ASN A 7 -6.78 -2.27 -15.30
CA ASN A 7 -6.90 -2.94 -14.00
C ASN A 7 -8.19 -3.78 -13.95
N ASP A 8 -8.07 -5.05 -13.53
CA ASP A 8 -9.20 -5.97 -13.46
C ASP A 8 -10.08 -5.68 -12.23
N ARG A 9 -11.31 -5.23 -12.46
CA ARG A 9 -12.29 -4.96 -11.40
C ARG A 9 -12.74 -6.20 -10.62
N LYS A 10 -12.42 -7.41 -11.07
CA LYS A 10 -12.64 -8.64 -10.28
C LYS A 10 -11.57 -8.79 -9.20
N ASN A 11 -10.39 -8.21 -9.39
CA ASN A 11 -9.33 -8.21 -8.40
C ASN A 11 -9.76 -7.43 -7.15
N ALA A 12 -9.59 -8.03 -5.97
CA ALA A 12 -9.96 -7.40 -4.70
C ALA A 12 -9.17 -6.12 -4.42
N VAL A 13 -7.90 -6.03 -4.83
CA VAL A 13 -7.08 -4.81 -4.69
C VAL A 13 -7.61 -3.68 -5.55
N THR A 14 -7.99 -3.96 -6.80
CA THR A 14 -8.63 -2.96 -7.68
C THR A 14 -9.95 -2.47 -7.10
N ARG A 15 -10.78 -3.38 -6.57
CA ARG A 15 -12.05 -3.00 -5.90
C ARG A 15 -11.80 -2.15 -4.65
N PHE A 16 -10.77 -2.47 -3.88
CA PHE A 16 -10.33 -1.69 -2.73
C PHE A 16 -9.94 -0.27 -3.15
N CYS A 17 -9.04 -0.11 -4.14
CA CYS A 17 -8.64 1.20 -4.64
C CYS A 17 -9.83 2.01 -5.17
N LEU A 18 -10.77 1.36 -5.87
CA LEU A 18 -11.99 2.00 -6.37
C LEU A 18 -12.88 2.53 -5.23
N ALA A 19 -13.16 1.70 -4.23
CA ALA A 19 -13.96 2.10 -3.09
C ALA A 19 -13.31 3.26 -2.31
N MET A 20 -11.99 3.21 -2.16
CA MET A 20 -11.24 4.26 -1.48
C MET A 20 -11.17 5.57 -2.29
N GLU A 21 -11.10 5.50 -3.62
CA GLU A 21 -11.17 6.67 -4.49
C GLU A 21 -12.57 7.30 -4.49
N GLN A 22 -13.63 6.49 -4.47
CA GLN A 22 -15.00 6.98 -4.30
C GLN A 22 -15.18 7.65 -2.93
N HIS A 23 -14.68 7.02 -1.86
CA HIS A 23 -14.71 7.61 -0.52
C HIS A 23 -13.92 8.92 -0.44
N ARG A 24 -12.73 8.99 -1.07
CA ARG A 24 -11.88 10.20 -1.11
C ARG A 24 -12.61 11.41 -1.67
N ARG A 25 -13.54 11.22 -2.61
CA ARG A 25 -14.30 12.30 -3.24
C ARG A 25 -15.43 12.83 -2.36
N THR A 26 -15.77 12.14 -1.27
CA THR A 26 -16.74 12.62 -0.29
C THR A 26 -16.11 13.64 0.67
N THR A 27 -16.94 14.48 1.29
CA THR A 27 -16.47 15.43 2.31
C THR A 27 -15.81 14.74 3.51
N ALA A 28 -16.32 13.58 3.92
CA ALA A 28 -15.80 12.84 5.07
C ALA A 28 -14.46 12.12 4.78
N GLY A 29 -14.30 11.62 3.55
CA GLY A 29 -13.13 10.87 3.12
C GLY A 29 -12.03 11.69 2.44
N ARG A 30 -12.21 13.01 2.31
CA ARG A 30 -11.29 13.90 1.58
C ARG A 30 -9.89 13.91 2.20
N VAL A 31 -8.96 13.16 1.61
CA VAL A 31 -7.54 13.15 2.02
C VAL A 31 -6.66 14.11 1.21
N ARG A 32 -7.13 14.49 0.01
CA ARG A 32 -6.45 15.36 -0.97
C ARG A 32 -7.48 16.17 -1.73
N SER A 33 -7.17 17.44 -1.96
CA SER A 33 -7.94 18.36 -2.79
C SER A 33 -7.78 18.08 -4.29
N ALA A 34 -8.67 18.65 -5.10
CA ALA A 34 -8.58 18.61 -6.56
C ALA A 34 -7.26 19.19 -7.07
N LYS A 35 -6.79 20.28 -6.44
CA LYS A 35 -5.48 20.88 -6.72
C LYS A 35 -4.33 19.92 -6.45
N GLU A 36 -4.32 19.25 -5.31
CA GLU A 36 -3.28 18.26 -4.99
C GLU A 36 -3.33 17.05 -5.94
N MET A 37 -4.52 16.66 -6.42
CA MET A 37 -4.66 15.64 -7.45
C MET A 37 -4.01 16.09 -8.75
N LEU A 38 -4.32 17.30 -9.21
CA LEU A 38 -3.71 17.89 -10.40
C LEU A 38 -2.19 17.98 -10.26
N ASP A 39 -1.69 18.53 -9.15
CA ASP A 39 -0.25 18.69 -8.91
C ASP A 39 0.49 17.33 -8.84
N THR A 40 -0.20 16.25 -8.45
CA THR A 40 0.39 14.90 -8.37
C THR A 40 0.47 14.23 -9.74
N PHE A 41 -0.64 14.25 -10.48
CA PHE A 41 -0.80 13.50 -11.74
C PHE A 41 -0.44 14.32 -12.98
N PHE A 42 -0.39 15.63 -12.84
CA PHE A 42 -0.04 16.57 -13.90
C PHE A 42 0.87 17.70 -13.37
N PRO A 43 2.03 17.36 -12.77
CA PRO A 43 2.91 18.36 -12.18
C PRO A 43 3.41 19.35 -13.24
N ARG A 44 3.32 20.65 -12.92
CA ARG A 44 3.80 21.75 -13.74
C ARG A 44 5.12 22.26 -13.18
N THR A 45 6.19 22.22 -13.98
CA THR A 45 7.48 22.80 -13.65
C THR A 45 7.77 23.99 -14.57
N ALA A 46 8.89 24.69 -14.35
CA ALA A 46 9.33 25.76 -15.25
C ALA A 46 9.66 25.27 -16.67
N GLU A 47 9.88 23.95 -16.85
CA GLU A 47 10.20 23.31 -18.12
C GLU A 47 8.95 22.77 -18.84
N GLY A 48 7.78 22.84 -18.21
CA GLY A 48 6.48 22.43 -18.74
C GLY A 48 5.73 21.47 -17.82
N ALA A 49 4.59 20.97 -18.29
CA ALA A 49 3.83 19.94 -17.59
C ALA A 49 4.33 18.52 -17.91
N THR A 50 4.32 17.62 -16.91
CA THR A 50 4.50 16.18 -17.11
C THR A 50 3.15 15.48 -16.98
N ASP A 51 2.78 14.65 -17.95
CA ASP A 51 1.56 13.85 -17.89
C ASP A 51 1.85 12.48 -17.25
N LYS A 52 1.29 12.22 -16.07
CA LYS A 52 1.34 10.92 -15.38
C LYS A 52 0.00 10.20 -15.37
N LEU A 53 -0.97 10.70 -16.13
CA LEU A 53 -2.34 10.23 -16.10
C LEU A 53 -2.80 9.76 -17.47
N PHE A 54 -2.86 10.67 -18.45
CA PHE A 54 -3.42 10.36 -19.76
C PHE A 54 -2.53 9.45 -20.57
N VAL A 55 -1.22 9.41 -20.29
CA VAL A 55 -0.28 8.42 -20.81
C VAL A 55 -0.71 6.97 -20.56
N HIS A 56 -1.52 6.73 -19.50
CA HIS A 56 -2.04 5.41 -19.18
C HIS A 56 -3.45 5.16 -19.70
N ILE A 57 -4.15 6.20 -20.15
CA ILE A 57 -5.55 6.14 -20.57
C ILE A 57 -5.61 6.08 -22.09
N PRO A 58 -6.22 5.03 -22.68
CA PRO A 58 -6.37 4.93 -24.13
C PRO A 58 -7.15 6.11 -24.74
N GLN A 59 -6.87 6.41 -26.00
CA GLN A 59 -7.44 7.53 -26.74
C GLN A 59 -8.98 7.53 -26.73
N GLU A 60 -9.58 6.35 -26.85
CA GLU A 60 -11.03 6.15 -26.81
C GLU A 60 -11.68 6.49 -25.46
N ILE A 61 -10.90 6.48 -24.37
CA ILE A 61 -11.38 6.81 -23.03
C ILE A 61 -11.04 8.27 -22.68
N ARG A 62 -9.81 8.73 -22.93
CA ARG A 62 -9.42 10.13 -22.63
C ARG A 62 -10.04 11.15 -23.59
N GLY A 63 -10.28 10.77 -24.85
CA GLY A 63 -10.86 11.66 -25.85
C GLY A 63 -12.21 12.24 -25.43
N PRO A 64 -13.18 11.42 -24.99
CA PRO A 64 -14.43 11.88 -24.39
C PRO A 64 -14.24 12.82 -23.19
N VAL A 65 -13.33 12.52 -22.26
CA VAL A 65 -13.03 13.36 -21.09
C VAL A 65 -12.55 14.75 -21.53
N ILE A 66 -11.52 14.80 -22.37
CA ILE A 66 -10.94 16.03 -22.89
C ILE A 66 -11.96 16.83 -23.71
N SER A 67 -12.81 16.15 -24.47
CA SER A 67 -13.89 16.82 -25.21
C SER A 67 -15.01 17.34 -24.33
N GLY A 68 -15.29 16.65 -23.22
CA GLY A 68 -16.30 17.06 -22.23
C GLY A 68 -15.91 18.35 -21.52
N TRP A 69 -14.61 18.62 -21.39
CA TRP A 69 -14.08 19.90 -20.90
C TRP A 69 -14.22 21.06 -21.89
N GLY A 70 -14.61 20.82 -23.15
CA GLY A 70 -14.78 21.87 -24.15
C GLY A 70 -13.47 22.42 -24.73
N ILE A 71 -12.31 22.00 -24.23
CA ILE A 71 -10.98 22.43 -24.70
C ILE A 71 -10.63 21.84 -26.07
N ARG A 72 -11.44 20.90 -26.56
CA ARG A 72 -11.12 20.05 -27.69
C ARG A 72 -12.35 19.44 -28.36
N GLY A 73 -12.45 19.51 -29.69
CA GLY A 73 -13.51 18.78 -30.42
C GLY A 73 -13.34 17.26 -30.38
N GLN A 74 -14.43 16.51 -30.15
CA GLN A 74 -14.45 15.05 -29.97
C GLN A 74 -13.67 14.27 -31.04
N LYS A 75 -13.92 14.54 -32.33
CA LYS A 75 -13.34 13.77 -33.44
C LYS A 75 -11.83 13.74 -33.45
N SER A 76 -11.21 14.87 -33.14
CA SER A 76 -9.76 14.90 -33.15
C SER A 76 -9.19 14.66 -31.74
N ALA A 77 -9.96 14.75 -30.63
CA ALA A 77 -9.48 14.38 -29.29
C ALA A 77 -9.09 12.89 -29.28
N LEU A 78 -9.89 12.09 -30.01
CA LEU A 78 -9.64 10.68 -30.32
C LEU A 78 -8.40 10.43 -31.21
N ARG A 79 -7.80 11.48 -31.78
CA ARG A 79 -6.61 11.39 -32.65
C ARG A 79 -5.37 11.99 -32.01
N ASP A 80 -5.50 12.62 -30.85
CA ASP A 80 -4.39 13.27 -30.18
C ASP A 80 -3.49 12.21 -29.52
N ASP A 81 -2.20 12.31 -29.81
CA ASP A 81 -1.16 11.56 -29.10
C ASP A 81 -0.94 12.13 -27.69
N ASP A 82 -0.13 11.43 -26.89
CA ASP A 82 0.10 11.76 -25.48
C ASP A 82 0.71 13.17 -25.33
N ASP A 83 1.65 13.52 -26.22
CA ASP A 83 2.27 14.85 -26.24
C ASP A 83 1.28 15.96 -26.56
N LYS A 84 0.37 15.72 -27.52
CA LYS A 84 -0.65 16.69 -27.88
C LYS A 84 -1.67 16.85 -26.77
N VAL A 85 -2.10 15.75 -26.15
CA VAL A 85 -3.00 15.78 -24.98
C VAL A 85 -2.36 16.58 -23.84
N ARG A 86 -1.11 16.28 -23.49
CA ARG A 86 -0.35 17.01 -22.47
C ARG A 86 -0.35 18.51 -22.72
N ARG A 87 0.01 18.96 -23.94
CA ARG A 87 0.03 20.39 -24.28
C ARG A 87 -1.36 21.03 -24.20
N VAL A 88 -2.39 20.38 -24.71
CA VAL A 88 -3.76 20.91 -24.70
C VAL A 88 -4.29 21.07 -23.28
N VAL A 89 -4.03 20.11 -22.40
CA VAL A 89 -4.43 20.18 -20.99
C VAL A 89 -3.63 21.25 -20.24
N GLU A 90 -2.33 21.35 -20.49
CA GLU A 90 -1.46 22.39 -19.94
C GLU A 90 -1.93 23.80 -20.34
N ASP A 91 -2.19 24.02 -21.63
CA ASP A 91 -2.70 25.28 -22.17
C ASP A 91 -4.04 25.65 -21.55
N ALA A 92 -4.97 24.69 -21.45
CA ALA A 92 -6.31 24.92 -20.88
C ALA A 92 -6.28 25.28 -19.39
N LEU A 93 -5.36 24.67 -18.62
CA LEU A 93 -5.15 25.04 -17.22
C LEU A 93 -4.50 26.42 -17.08
N ALA A 94 -3.64 26.80 -18.02
CA ALA A 94 -3.00 28.12 -18.02
C ALA A 94 -3.98 29.24 -18.44
N SER A 95 -4.88 28.96 -19.38
CA SER A 95 -5.94 29.88 -19.82
C SER A 95 -7.14 29.93 -18.88
N SER A 96 -7.19 29.04 -17.87
CA SER A 96 -8.35 28.85 -16.97
C SER A 96 -9.62 28.40 -17.72
N ASP A 97 -9.47 27.73 -18.86
CA ASP A 97 -10.59 27.07 -19.56
C ASP A 97 -11.09 25.84 -18.78
N ILE A 98 -10.20 25.23 -17.98
CA ILE A 98 -10.53 24.23 -16.96
C ILE A 98 -9.92 24.62 -15.62
N ASP A 99 -10.66 24.41 -14.54
CA ASP A 99 -10.16 24.54 -13.16
C ASP A 99 -9.82 23.16 -12.57
N GLU A 100 -9.27 23.14 -11.36
CA GLU A 100 -8.86 21.90 -10.71
C GLU A 100 -10.06 20.98 -10.42
N ASN A 101 -11.24 21.54 -10.16
CA ASN A 101 -12.45 20.76 -9.91
C ASN A 101 -12.95 20.09 -11.19
N ALA A 102 -13.00 20.82 -12.30
CA ALA A 102 -13.36 20.27 -13.61
C ALA A 102 -12.39 19.15 -14.03
N PHE A 103 -11.09 19.29 -13.70
CA PHE A 103 -10.09 18.24 -13.90
C PHE A 103 -10.44 16.98 -13.08
N GLU A 104 -10.67 17.11 -11.77
CA GLU A 104 -11.03 15.99 -10.91
C GLU A 104 -12.37 15.35 -11.31
N GLU A 105 -13.40 16.13 -11.61
CA GLU A 105 -14.74 15.65 -11.96
C GLU A 105 -14.80 14.97 -13.32
N GLY A 106 -14.08 15.49 -14.32
CA GLY A 106 -13.99 14.86 -15.64
C GLY A 106 -13.35 13.47 -15.61
N LEU A 107 -12.46 13.25 -14.63
CA LEU A 107 -11.83 11.97 -14.36
C LEU A 107 -12.60 11.21 -13.30
N THR A 108 -13.62 10.45 -13.72
CA THR A 108 -14.38 9.59 -12.80
C THR A 108 -13.48 8.63 -12.02
N SER A 109 -13.92 8.22 -10.82
CA SER A 109 -13.20 7.24 -9.99
C SER A 109 -12.89 5.96 -10.77
N GLU A 110 -13.84 5.53 -11.61
CA GLU A 110 -13.73 4.39 -12.50
C GLU A 110 -12.62 4.55 -13.53
N ILE A 111 -12.57 5.68 -14.25
CA ILE A 111 -11.53 5.93 -15.25
C ILE A 111 -10.16 5.99 -14.57
N LEU A 112 -10.07 6.69 -13.43
CA LEU A 112 -8.82 6.82 -12.71
C LEU A 112 -8.28 5.44 -12.31
N ILE A 113 -9.06 4.66 -11.56
CA ILE A 113 -8.62 3.36 -11.04
C ILE A 113 -8.49 2.28 -12.11
N ASP A 114 -9.26 2.34 -13.20
CA ASP A 114 -9.14 1.35 -14.28
C ASP A 114 -7.81 1.45 -15.03
N TRP A 115 -7.20 2.63 -15.09
CA TRP A 115 -6.10 2.89 -16.02
C TRP A 115 -4.78 3.28 -15.36
N ILE A 116 -4.79 3.95 -14.20
CA ILE A 116 -3.52 4.33 -13.56
C ILE A 116 -2.86 3.14 -12.85
N PRO A 117 -1.52 3.15 -12.72
CA PRO A 117 -0.83 2.23 -11.84
C PRO A 117 -1.35 2.35 -10.40
N LEU A 118 -1.92 1.27 -9.86
CA LEU A 118 -2.47 1.27 -8.49
C LEU A 118 -1.44 1.69 -7.41
N PRO A 119 -0.12 1.36 -7.52
CA PRO A 119 0.87 1.88 -6.59
C PRO A 119 1.00 3.40 -6.60
N GLU A 120 0.88 4.04 -7.76
CA GLU A 120 0.96 5.50 -7.86
C GLU A 120 -0.28 6.17 -7.24
N TRP A 121 -1.47 5.59 -7.50
CA TRP A 121 -2.69 5.99 -6.81
C TRP A 121 -2.56 5.84 -5.29
N TRP A 122 -2.01 4.71 -4.84
CA TRP A 122 -1.79 4.47 -3.42
C TRP A 122 -0.87 5.52 -2.81
N THR A 123 0.25 5.83 -3.45
CA THR A 123 1.15 6.90 -2.99
C THR A 123 0.44 8.25 -2.91
N PHE A 124 -0.35 8.61 -3.92
CA PHE A 124 -1.17 9.83 -3.91
C PHE A 124 -2.12 9.88 -2.72
N TRP A 125 -2.89 8.81 -2.50
CA TRP A 125 -3.87 8.70 -1.42
C TRP A 125 -3.19 8.69 -0.04
N ARG A 126 -2.14 7.87 0.12
CA ARG A 126 -1.44 7.63 1.40
C ARG A 126 -0.65 8.83 1.90
N THR A 127 -0.13 9.66 1.00
CA THR A 127 0.60 10.90 1.34
C THR A 127 -0.33 12.06 1.68
N GLY A 128 -1.65 11.89 1.51
CA GLY A 128 -2.66 12.87 1.91
C GLY A 128 -2.84 12.99 3.42
N ARG A 129 -3.71 13.93 3.81
CA ARG A 129 -4.09 14.16 5.20
C ARG A 129 -5.10 13.10 5.62
N LEU A 130 -4.59 11.94 6.04
CA LEU A 130 -5.42 10.82 6.48
C LEU A 130 -6.08 11.13 7.83
N THR A 131 -7.40 11.25 7.80
CA THR A 131 -8.26 11.33 8.99
C THR A 131 -8.49 9.93 9.56
N GLY A 132 -8.89 9.84 10.83
CA GLY A 132 -9.31 8.57 11.43
C GLY A 132 -10.38 7.86 10.59
N VAL A 133 -11.37 8.60 10.09
CA VAL A 133 -12.46 8.05 9.24
C VAL A 133 -11.92 7.41 7.96
N ALA A 134 -10.96 8.07 7.29
CA ALA A 134 -10.37 7.52 6.06
C ALA A 134 -9.59 6.22 6.32
N ILE A 135 -8.85 6.15 7.43
CA ILE A 135 -8.08 4.96 7.83
C ILE A 135 -9.02 3.82 8.23
N GLN A 136 -10.05 4.12 9.04
CA GLN A 136 -11.06 3.15 9.45
C GLN A 136 -11.80 2.57 8.24
N THR A 137 -12.23 3.43 7.31
CA THR A 137 -12.89 3.00 6.07
C THR A 137 -11.96 2.12 5.22
N ALA A 138 -10.67 2.45 5.15
CA ALA A 138 -9.70 1.62 4.44
C ALA A 138 -9.56 0.22 5.06
N LEU A 139 -9.34 0.14 6.38
CA LEU A 139 -9.20 -1.15 7.05
C LEU A 139 -10.50 -1.98 7.01
N GLN A 140 -11.65 -1.32 7.15
CA GLN A 140 -12.96 -1.94 6.96
C GLN A 140 -13.10 -2.55 5.57
N THR A 141 -12.88 -1.74 4.53
CA THR A 141 -13.02 -2.16 3.14
C THR A 141 -12.04 -3.29 2.79
N ALA A 142 -10.81 -3.23 3.29
CA ALA A 142 -9.81 -4.27 3.07
C ALA A 142 -10.21 -5.60 3.73
N ARG A 143 -10.83 -5.55 4.92
CA ARG A 143 -11.36 -6.73 5.61
C ARG A 143 -12.57 -7.32 4.88
N ASP A 144 -13.50 -6.48 4.44
CA ASP A 144 -14.70 -6.90 3.69
C ASP A 144 -14.36 -7.56 2.35
N LEU A 145 -13.27 -7.12 1.72
CA LEU A 145 -12.74 -7.70 0.50
C LEU A 145 -11.82 -8.91 0.74
N ALA A 146 -11.69 -9.36 1.99
CA ALA A 146 -10.85 -10.48 2.42
C ALA A 146 -9.38 -10.34 1.97
N LEU A 147 -8.86 -9.10 1.93
CA LEU A 147 -7.46 -8.85 1.57
C LEU A 147 -6.49 -9.16 2.73
N PHE A 148 -7.00 -9.21 3.95
CA PHE A 148 -6.33 -9.77 5.11
C PHE A 148 -7.33 -10.48 6.02
N ASP A 149 -6.83 -11.32 6.92
CA ASP A 149 -7.62 -11.98 7.96
C ASP A 149 -7.33 -11.40 9.36
N ASP A 150 -8.17 -11.75 10.32
CA ASP A 150 -8.06 -11.24 11.70
C ASP A 150 -6.72 -11.62 12.36
N LYS A 151 -6.17 -12.78 11.98
CA LYS A 151 -4.85 -13.23 12.43
C LYS A 151 -3.77 -12.27 11.94
N TRP A 152 -3.73 -12.01 10.64
CA TRP A 152 -2.76 -11.09 10.04
C TRP A 152 -2.89 -9.69 10.64
N PHE A 153 -4.11 -9.21 10.88
CA PHE A 153 -4.33 -7.90 11.50
C PHE A 153 -3.71 -7.83 12.91
N LEU A 154 -3.97 -8.81 13.77
CA LEU A 154 -3.39 -8.84 15.12
C LEU A 154 -1.85 -8.94 15.11
N GLU A 155 -1.27 -9.61 14.11
CA GLU A 155 0.18 -9.69 13.95
C GLU A 155 0.81 -8.37 13.45
N ASN A 156 0.03 -7.51 12.79
CA ASN A 156 0.52 -6.28 12.13
C ASN A 156 -0.04 -4.99 12.74
N VAL A 157 -0.70 -5.08 13.90
CA VAL A 157 -1.14 -3.91 14.67
C VAL A 157 -0.12 -3.59 15.76
N GLU A 158 0.57 -2.47 15.58
CA GLU A 158 1.65 -2.04 16.46
C GLU A 158 1.41 -0.63 16.98
N GLY A 159 1.45 -0.48 18.30
CA GLY A 159 1.28 0.80 18.99
C GLY A 159 2.59 1.34 19.56
N ARG A 160 2.61 2.65 19.82
CA ARG A 160 3.70 3.35 20.54
C ARG A 160 5.10 3.07 19.96
N GLY A 161 5.23 3.05 18.63
CA GLY A 161 6.49 2.78 17.94
C GLY A 161 6.98 1.34 18.08
N GLY A 162 6.07 0.36 18.08
CA GLY A 162 6.38 -1.07 18.16
C GLY A 162 6.51 -1.62 19.58
N LYS A 163 6.30 -0.79 20.60
CA LYS A 163 6.34 -1.22 22.02
C LYS A 163 5.14 -2.08 22.41
N LEU A 164 3.98 -1.82 21.80
CA LEU A 164 2.77 -2.61 21.97
C LEU A 164 2.48 -3.33 20.65
N LYS A 165 2.03 -4.59 20.74
CA LYS A 165 1.68 -5.40 19.58
C LYS A 165 0.38 -6.15 19.81
N GLY A 166 -0.36 -6.40 18.74
CA GLY A 166 -1.56 -7.22 18.77
C GLY A 166 -2.58 -6.75 19.79
N THR A 167 -3.02 -7.66 20.64
CA THR A 167 -4.05 -7.39 21.67
C THR A 167 -3.62 -6.31 22.67
N ASP A 168 -2.32 -6.15 22.93
CA ASP A 168 -1.83 -5.10 23.83
C ASP A 168 -2.06 -3.71 23.23
N THR A 169 -1.88 -3.57 21.92
CA THR A 169 -2.20 -2.34 21.18
C THR A 169 -3.70 -2.06 21.22
N LEU A 170 -4.54 -3.10 21.15
CA LEU A 170 -6.00 -2.94 21.26
C LEU A 170 -6.42 -2.50 22.67
N CYS A 171 -5.78 -3.05 23.71
CA CYS A 171 -6.05 -2.70 25.11
C CYS A 171 -5.62 -1.28 25.50
N ASP A 172 -4.65 -0.68 24.80
CA ASP A 172 -3.99 0.58 25.22
C ASP A 172 -4.97 1.74 25.45
N THR A 173 -6.07 1.77 24.70
CA THR A 173 -7.06 2.85 24.72
C THR A 173 -8.42 2.43 25.27
N LEU A 174 -8.59 1.16 25.63
CA LEU A 174 -9.84 0.64 26.20
C LEU A 174 -9.91 0.94 27.69
N SER A 175 -11.11 1.23 28.18
CA SER A 175 -11.34 1.32 29.62
C SER A 175 -11.32 -0.07 30.28
N LYS A 176 -11.10 -0.11 31.60
CA LYS A 176 -11.13 -1.36 32.37
C LYS A 176 -12.44 -2.12 32.18
N ASP A 177 -13.57 -1.42 32.16
CA ASP A 177 -14.88 -2.04 31.99
C ASP A 177 -15.05 -2.66 30.60
N GLN A 178 -14.51 -2.01 29.57
CA GLN A 178 -14.50 -2.55 28.21
C GLN A 178 -13.63 -3.80 28.11
N ILE A 179 -12.45 -3.81 28.74
CA ILE A 179 -11.55 -4.98 28.77
C ILE A 179 -12.22 -6.14 29.51
N VAL A 180 -12.85 -5.89 30.66
CA VAL A 180 -13.59 -6.93 31.41
C VAL A 180 -14.76 -7.47 30.59
N SER A 181 -15.50 -6.60 29.89
CA SER A 181 -16.58 -7.04 29.00
C SER A 181 -16.05 -7.90 27.85
N TRP A 182 -14.93 -7.51 27.25
CA TRP A 182 -14.30 -8.27 26.18
C TRP A 182 -13.88 -9.67 26.63
N LEU A 183 -13.21 -9.78 27.78
CA LEU A 183 -12.83 -11.07 28.37
C LEU A 183 -14.04 -11.96 28.68
N ARG A 184 -15.14 -11.37 29.18
CA ARG A 184 -16.39 -12.11 29.40
C ARG A 184 -16.98 -12.62 28.09
N ASN A 185 -16.99 -11.78 27.04
CA ASN A 185 -17.50 -12.17 25.73
C ASN A 185 -16.66 -13.30 25.11
N MET A 186 -15.33 -13.23 25.22
CA MET A 186 -14.43 -14.30 24.79
C MET A 186 -14.66 -15.60 25.55
N HIS A 187 -14.88 -15.52 26.87
CA HIS A 187 -15.17 -16.70 27.68
C HIS A 187 -16.53 -17.32 27.32
N GLN A 188 -17.54 -16.49 27.06
CA GLN A 188 -18.87 -16.92 26.66
C GLN A 188 -18.89 -17.54 25.25
N SER A 189 -18.12 -16.99 24.31
CA SER A 189 -18.01 -17.57 22.97
C SER A 189 -17.24 -18.89 22.97
N GLY A 190 -16.30 -19.07 23.90
CA GLY A 190 -15.41 -20.23 23.96
C GLY A 190 -14.42 -20.29 22.78
N ASP A 191 -14.35 -19.23 21.96
CA ASP A 191 -13.53 -19.16 20.76
C ASP A 191 -12.30 -18.28 21.00
N GLY A 192 -11.16 -18.94 21.22
CA GLY A 192 -9.86 -18.29 21.38
C GLY A 192 -9.10 -18.07 20.07
N THR A 193 -9.70 -18.34 18.91
CA THR A 193 -9.06 -18.07 17.61
C THR A 193 -8.92 -16.56 17.39
N PRO A 194 -8.02 -16.09 16.50
CA PRO A 194 -7.89 -14.66 16.17
C PRO A 194 -9.22 -14.00 15.77
N SER A 195 -10.07 -14.72 15.05
CA SER A 195 -11.41 -14.25 14.70
C SER A 195 -12.37 -14.22 15.89
N GLY A 196 -12.31 -15.18 16.81
CA GLY A 196 -13.04 -15.12 18.08
C GLY A 196 -12.62 -13.93 18.95
N VAL A 197 -11.32 -13.65 19.02
CA VAL A 197 -10.74 -12.52 19.76
C VAL A 197 -11.23 -11.18 19.20
N VAL A 198 -11.12 -10.98 17.87
CA VAL A 198 -11.59 -9.77 17.17
C VAL A 198 -13.13 -9.67 17.21
N GLY A 199 -13.82 -10.79 17.08
CA GLY A 199 -15.28 -10.85 17.13
C GLY A 199 -15.86 -10.48 18.49
N ALA A 200 -15.21 -10.90 19.59
CA ALA A 200 -15.69 -10.67 20.95
C ALA A 200 -15.64 -9.19 21.40
N ILE A 201 -14.71 -8.40 20.84
CA ILE A 201 -14.64 -6.94 21.06
C ILE A 201 -15.52 -6.17 20.07
N GLY A 202 -15.65 -6.69 18.85
CA GLY A 202 -16.33 -6.03 17.75
C GLY A 202 -15.36 -5.18 16.93
N TRP A 203 -15.41 -5.34 15.62
CA TRP A 203 -14.49 -4.69 14.69
C TRP A 203 -14.65 -3.17 14.64
N GLU A 204 -15.89 -2.67 14.70
CA GLU A 204 -16.16 -1.24 14.81
C GLU A 204 -15.53 -0.61 16.06
N VAL A 205 -15.51 -1.36 17.18
CA VAL A 205 -14.90 -0.89 18.43
C VAL A 205 -13.39 -0.84 18.29
N ILE A 206 -12.77 -1.85 17.66
CA ILE A 206 -11.33 -1.84 17.34
C ILE A 206 -10.99 -0.59 16.52
N LEU A 207 -11.67 -0.38 15.39
CA LEU A 207 -11.40 0.75 14.51
C LEU A 207 -11.62 2.11 15.20
N ALA A 208 -12.64 2.23 16.04
CA ALA A 208 -12.98 3.46 16.72
C ALA A 208 -12.08 3.79 17.93
N LYS A 209 -11.56 2.76 18.62
CA LYS A 209 -10.83 2.95 19.88
C LYS A 209 -9.32 2.81 19.72
N THR A 210 -8.83 1.97 18.81
CA THR A 210 -7.38 1.82 18.61
C THR A 210 -6.75 3.13 18.16
N ALA A 211 -5.55 3.41 18.67
CA ALA A 211 -4.82 4.64 18.33
C ALA A 211 -4.62 4.75 16.81
N GLN A 212 -4.82 5.95 16.26
CA GLN A 212 -4.76 6.19 14.82
C GLN A 212 -3.41 5.79 14.23
N ASP A 213 -2.32 6.08 14.94
CA ASP A 213 -0.95 5.75 14.52
C ASP A 213 -0.74 4.24 14.36
N ALA A 214 -1.38 3.44 15.22
CA ALA A 214 -1.33 1.98 15.15
C ALA A 214 -2.12 1.44 13.96
N LEU A 215 -3.31 1.99 13.71
CA LEU A 215 -4.11 1.64 12.53
C LEU A 215 -3.39 2.03 11.23
N LEU A 216 -2.70 3.17 11.22
CA LEU A 216 -1.90 3.63 10.10
C LEU A 216 -0.73 2.67 9.84
N PHE A 217 -0.07 2.18 10.89
CA PHE A 217 1.00 1.18 10.76
C PHE A 217 0.48 -0.11 10.13
N SER A 218 -0.67 -0.62 10.60
CA SER A 218 -1.31 -1.80 9.99
C SER A 218 -1.68 -1.56 8.53
N LEU A 219 -2.17 -0.37 8.20
CA LEU A 219 -2.52 0.03 6.84
C LEU A 219 -1.28 0.07 5.92
N ASP A 220 -0.13 0.52 6.42
CA ASP A 220 1.15 0.48 5.68
C ASP A 220 1.68 -0.94 5.48
N ALA A 221 1.55 -1.79 6.49
CA ALA A 221 1.87 -3.22 6.38
C ALA A 221 0.95 -3.90 5.35
N PHE A 222 -0.33 -3.53 5.32
CA PHE A 222 -1.32 -4.02 4.37
C PHE A 222 -0.93 -3.64 2.95
N ALA A 223 -0.57 -2.38 2.72
CA ALA A 223 -0.17 -1.90 1.39
C ALA A 223 1.01 -2.68 0.82
N LYS A 224 1.99 -3.04 1.66
CA LYS A 224 3.12 -3.90 1.28
C LYS A 224 2.66 -5.32 0.94
N LYS A 225 1.75 -5.89 1.75
CA LYS A 225 1.19 -7.24 1.52
C LYS A 225 0.50 -7.34 0.17
N VAL A 226 -0.30 -6.34 -0.20
CA VAL A 226 -1.07 -6.35 -1.46
C VAL A 226 -0.33 -5.76 -2.66
N GLY A 227 0.93 -5.35 -2.49
CA GLY A 227 1.77 -4.81 -3.57
C GLY A 227 1.43 -3.37 -3.99
N LEU A 228 0.69 -2.62 -3.18
CA LEU A 228 0.39 -1.20 -3.40
C LEU A 228 1.55 -0.29 -2.99
N ALA A 229 2.38 -0.72 -2.05
CA ALA A 229 3.60 -0.04 -1.68
C ALA A 229 4.82 -0.88 -2.09
N ALA A 230 5.78 -0.25 -2.77
CA ALA A 230 7.09 -0.86 -2.96
C ALA A 230 7.73 -1.16 -1.59
N PRO A 231 8.51 -2.26 -1.46
CA PRO A 231 9.36 -2.41 -0.30
C PRO A 231 10.27 -1.18 -0.20
N PRO A 232 10.58 -0.68 1.01
CA PRO A 232 11.48 0.45 1.14
C PRO A 232 12.76 0.13 0.37
N LYS A 233 13.08 0.93 -0.66
CA LYS A 233 14.38 0.92 -1.30
C LYS A 233 15.39 1.04 -0.16
N PRO A 234 16.35 0.09 0.01
CA PRO A 234 17.33 0.22 1.07
C PRO A 234 17.96 1.60 0.89
N ALA A 235 17.91 2.41 1.94
CA ALA A 235 18.45 3.75 1.92
C ALA A 235 19.87 3.65 1.36
N ALA A 236 20.09 4.21 0.18
CA ALA A 236 21.43 4.49 -0.25
C ALA A 236 21.98 5.39 0.86
N VAL A 237 23.00 4.88 1.54
CA VAL A 237 23.73 5.62 2.55
C VAL A 237 24.42 6.75 1.79
N GLU A 238 23.75 7.89 1.65
CA GLU A 238 24.36 9.12 1.18
C GLU A 238 25.33 9.59 2.28
N GLY A 239 26.62 9.64 1.94
CA GLY A 239 27.59 10.48 2.62
C GLY A 239 28.40 9.81 3.74
N LEU A 240 29.19 8.80 3.41
CA LEU A 240 30.54 8.69 3.98
C LEU A 240 31.53 8.58 2.82
N ASP A 241 32.22 9.69 2.56
CA ASP A 241 33.36 9.75 1.65
C ASP A 241 34.42 8.75 2.09
N PHE A 242 34.56 7.65 1.35
CA PHE A 242 35.75 6.81 1.41
C PHE A 242 36.73 7.33 0.35
N PRO A 243 37.97 7.71 0.73
CA PRO A 243 38.99 8.14 -0.22
C PRO A 243 39.25 7.07 -1.28
N SER A 244 39.29 7.49 -2.55
CA SER A 244 39.32 6.63 -3.74
C SER A 244 40.67 5.95 -4.05
N ASP A 245 41.54 5.76 -3.06
CA ASP A 245 42.91 5.24 -3.26
C ASP A 245 43.20 4.02 -2.36
N MET A 246 42.34 3.00 -2.41
CA MET A 246 42.77 1.66 -2.01
C MET A 246 42.49 0.65 -3.11
N GLU A 247 43.57 0.25 -3.76
CA GLU A 247 43.69 -0.87 -4.68
C GLU A 247 43.09 -2.14 -4.05
N PRO A 248 42.19 -2.87 -4.73
CA PRO A 248 41.63 -4.09 -4.17
C PRO A 248 42.71 -5.18 -4.09
N PRO A 249 42.87 -5.89 -2.96
CA PRO A 249 43.76 -7.03 -2.91
C PRO A 249 43.25 -8.11 -3.87
N SER A 250 44.13 -8.53 -4.79
CA SER A 250 43.84 -9.60 -5.74
C SER A 250 43.56 -10.91 -4.98
N TYR A 251 42.31 -11.35 -4.97
CA TYR A 251 41.97 -12.68 -4.50
C TYR A 251 42.17 -13.67 -5.64
N ASP A 252 43.26 -14.42 -5.52
CA ASP A 252 43.62 -15.54 -6.39
C ASP A 252 42.55 -16.64 -6.29
N SER A 253 41.92 -16.92 -7.43
CA SER A 253 40.85 -17.92 -7.55
C SER A 253 41.44 -19.30 -7.81
N SER A 254 41.97 -19.96 -6.77
CA SER A 254 42.23 -21.41 -6.83
C SER A 254 42.53 -22.05 -5.47
N VAL A 255 41.52 -22.33 -4.63
CA VAL A 255 41.60 -23.47 -3.70
C VAL A 255 40.23 -24.10 -3.41
N SER A 256 39.97 -25.20 -4.12
CA SER A 256 39.38 -26.47 -3.67
C SER A 256 38.07 -26.50 -2.86
N ALA A 257 37.00 -26.92 -3.56
CA ALA A 257 35.70 -27.35 -3.04
C ALA A 257 35.70 -28.74 -2.35
N ALA A 258 36.76 -29.13 -1.64
CA ALA A 258 36.89 -30.48 -1.06
C ALA A 258 36.73 -30.56 0.47
N SER A 259 36.73 -29.44 1.21
CA SER A 259 36.81 -29.49 2.68
C SER A 259 35.48 -29.42 3.43
N THR A 260 34.33 -29.24 2.76
CA THR A 260 33.03 -29.11 3.45
C THR A 260 32.27 -30.43 3.58
N SER A 261 32.65 -31.49 2.85
CA SER A 261 31.93 -32.79 2.93
C SER A 261 32.44 -33.71 4.04
N ALA A 262 33.73 -33.62 4.41
CA ALA A 262 34.32 -34.46 5.46
C ALA A 262 33.90 -34.04 6.89
N ALA A 263 33.76 -32.73 7.13
CA ALA A 263 33.35 -32.20 8.44
C ALA A 263 31.89 -32.55 8.80
N LEU A 264 31.02 -32.74 7.79
CA LEU A 264 29.62 -33.12 7.99
C LEU A 264 29.44 -34.62 8.24
N SER A 265 30.37 -35.47 7.78
CA SER A 265 30.37 -36.92 8.08
C SER A 265 30.87 -37.23 9.49
N GLU A 266 31.87 -36.52 10.00
CA GLU A 266 32.39 -36.75 11.36
C GLU A 266 31.43 -36.25 12.45
N ALA A 267 30.75 -35.12 12.24
CA ALA A 267 29.74 -34.60 13.17
C ALA A 267 28.52 -35.54 13.29
N ARG A 268 28.17 -36.25 12.21
CA ARG A 268 27.03 -37.19 12.19
C ARG A 268 27.36 -38.54 12.85
N ALA A 269 28.63 -38.95 12.87
CA ALA A 269 29.08 -40.16 13.55
C ALA A 269 29.15 -39.99 15.08
N GLN A 270 29.54 -38.82 15.58
CA GLN A 270 29.58 -38.53 17.02
C GLN A 270 28.18 -38.38 17.65
N MET A 271 27.19 -37.87 16.90
CA MET A 271 25.82 -37.76 17.42
C MET A 271 25.12 -39.12 17.55
N GLN A 272 25.48 -40.10 16.72
CA GLN A 272 24.84 -41.42 16.76
C GLN A 272 25.38 -42.30 17.92
N SER A 273 26.63 -42.12 18.35
CA SER A 273 27.17 -42.88 19.49
C SER A 273 26.62 -42.40 20.85
N SER A 274 26.24 -41.12 20.98
CA SER A 274 25.63 -40.61 22.21
C SER A 274 24.16 -41.02 22.40
N ILE A 275 23.49 -41.52 21.35
CA ILE A 275 22.09 -41.96 21.43
C ILE A 275 21.98 -43.43 21.88
N ASP A 276 23.01 -44.25 21.65
CA ASP A 276 23.00 -45.68 22.01
C ASP A 276 23.45 -45.99 23.45
N GLU A 277 24.02 -45.02 24.18
CA GLU A 277 24.41 -45.21 25.60
C GLU A 277 23.30 -44.91 26.62
N GLU A 278 22.19 -44.27 26.22
CA GLU A 278 21.13 -43.83 27.14
C GLU A 278 19.87 -44.72 27.08
N LYS A 279 20.05 -46.03 26.87
CA LYS A 279 18.98 -47.02 27.01
C LYS A 279 19.07 -47.68 28.40
N PRO A 280 18.13 -47.43 29.33
CA PRO A 280 18.19 -48.02 30.66
C PRO A 280 17.98 -49.53 30.56
N ARG A 281 18.95 -50.30 31.07
CA ARG A 281 18.75 -51.71 31.38
C ARG A 281 17.78 -51.82 32.56
N ARG A 282 16.53 -52.14 32.27
CA ARG A 282 15.63 -52.99 33.08
C ARG A 282 14.33 -53.26 32.34
#